data_AF-A0AAN6R912-F1
#
_entry.id   AF-A0AAN6R912-F1
#
_cell.length_a   1.000
_cell.length_b   1.000
_cell.length_c   1.000
_cell.angle_alpha   90.00
_cell.angle_beta   90.00
_cell.angle_gamma   90.00
#
_symmetry.space_group_name_H-M   'P 1'
#
loop_
_entity.id
_entity.type
_entity.pdbx_description
1 polymer ?
#
loop_
_entity_poly.entity_id
_entity_poly.type
_entity_poly.pdbx_seq_one_letter_code
_entity_poly.pdbx_strand_id
1 'polypeptide(L)'
;MFTRLRNALAPSGPPSVFLAVSKSNFIEVLHILPENGHIERFSMTTHSPTFRHRGTKEQTRELIGEVTIYVGDGETTFGFVNDVKTRARKLWDRSQILLQPESVDVIHRLEKEVLRPAGLDTIREREGRNRSPNETQTYSVFIIRINRSRAGRILSDRMMSFG
;
A
#
# COMPACT_ATOMS: atom_id res chain seq x y z
N MET A 1 -13.00 -5.64 48.08
CA MET A 1 -12.65 -4.28 47.64
C MET A 1 -12.39 -4.30 46.14
N PHE A 2 -13.27 -3.70 45.34
CA PHE A 2 -12.98 -3.21 43.99
C PHE A 2 -11.80 -2.20 44.08
N THR A 3 -10.86 -1.97 43.17
CA THR A 3 -10.83 -1.83 41.70
C THR A 3 -9.32 -1.61 41.37
N ARG A 4 -8.72 -1.88 40.21
CA ARG A 4 -9.02 -1.31 38.89
C ARG A 4 -8.05 -1.89 37.84
N LEU A 5 -8.59 -2.16 36.66
CA LEU A 5 -7.89 -2.55 35.43
C LEU A 5 -6.84 -1.55 34.96
N ARG A 6 -5.78 -2.05 34.31
CA ARG A 6 -5.13 -1.39 33.18
C ARG A 6 -4.96 -2.38 32.01
N ASN A 7 -6.08 -2.89 31.52
CA ASN A 7 -6.18 -3.34 30.13
C ASN A 7 -7.08 -2.33 29.41
N ALA A 8 -6.72 -2.03 28.16
CA ALA A 8 -7.30 -1.05 27.24
C ALA A 8 -6.92 0.42 27.47
N LEU A 9 -6.17 1.00 26.51
CA LEU A 9 -6.51 2.24 25.79
C LEU A 9 -5.36 2.66 24.85
N ALA A 10 -5.34 2.07 23.66
CA ALA A 10 -5.24 2.87 22.44
C ALA A 10 -6.27 2.28 21.47
N PRO A 11 -7.14 3.10 20.84
CA PRO A 11 -8.01 2.59 19.79
C PRO A 11 -7.10 2.10 18.67
N SER A 12 -6.98 0.77 18.54
CA SER A 12 -6.46 0.15 17.33
C SER A 12 -7.49 0.44 16.25
N GLY A 13 -7.36 1.59 15.59
CA GLY A 13 -8.25 1.94 14.50
C GLY A 13 -8.18 0.90 13.38
N PRO A 14 -9.12 0.90 12.42
CA PRO A 14 -9.37 -0.24 11.56
C PRO A 14 -8.10 -0.71 10.82
N PRO A 15 -7.72 -1.99 10.95
CA PRO A 15 -6.51 -2.50 10.32
C PRO A 15 -6.61 -2.41 8.80
N SER A 16 -5.47 -2.25 8.14
CA SER A 16 -5.36 -2.33 6.69
C SER A 16 -3.94 -2.70 6.26
N VAL A 17 -3.75 -2.90 4.97
CA VAL A 17 -2.47 -3.15 4.32
C VAL A 17 -2.41 -2.38 3.00
N PHE A 18 -1.24 -1.86 2.66
CA PHE A 18 -0.98 -1.26 1.36
C PHE A 18 0.38 -1.67 0.81
N LEU A 19 0.53 -1.55 -0.51
CA LEU A 19 1.82 -1.66 -1.18
C LEU A 19 2.44 -0.27 -1.31
N ALA A 20 3.73 -0.17 -1.06
CA ALA A 20 4.47 1.07 -1.18
C ALA A 20 5.72 0.90 -2.04
N VAL A 21 6.04 1.92 -2.82
CA VAL A 21 7.28 2.05 -3.59
C VAL A 21 8.00 3.25 -3.04
N SER A 22 9.23 3.07 -2.55
CA SER A 22 9.97 4.16 -1.93
C SER A 22 11.41 4.26 -2.41
N LYS A 23 11.92 5.49 -2.35
CA LYS A 23 13.33 5.82 -2.48
C LYS A 23 13.58 7.09 -1.68
N SER A 24 14.58 7.06 -0.79
CA SER A 24 14.88 8.18 0.12
C SER A 24 13.63 8.58 0.93
N ASN A 25 13.25 9.85 0.93
CA ASN A 25 12.09 10.41 1.62
C ASN A 25 10.79 10.34 0.80
N PHE A 26 10.79 9.79 -0.42
CA PHE A 26 9.61 9.67 -1.27
C PHE A 26 8.96 8.29 -1.13
N ILE A 27 7.63 8.27 -1.02
CA ILE A 27 6.82 7.05 -1.03
C ILE A 27 5.61 7.23 -1.94
N GLU A 28 5.39 6.27 -2.84
CA GLU A 28 4.18 6.11 -3.65
C GLU A 28 3.41 4.89 -3.10
N VAL A 29 2.13 5.05 -2.80
CA VAL A 29 1.31 4.06 -2.09
C VAL A 29 0.12 3.64 -2.95
N LEU A 30 -0.15 2.33 -2.95
CA LEU A 30 -1.37 1.71 -3.44
C LEU A 30 -2.12 1.03 -2.29
N HIS A 31 -3.28 1.57 -1.94
CA HIS A 31 -4.11 1.10 -0.85
C HIS A 31 -5.44 0.58 -1.40
N ILE A 32 -5.76 -0.68 -1.15
CA ILE A 32 -7.07 -1.25 -1.45
C ILE A 32 -7.87 -1.25 -0.17
N LEU A 33 -9.03 -0.60 -0.17
CA LEU A 33 -9.89 -0.51 1.00
C LEU A 33 -10.47 -1.89 1.32
N PRO A 34 -10.23 -2.43 2.52
CA PRO A 34 -10.78 -3.72 2.91
C PRO A 34 -12.31 -3.77 2.86
N GLU A 35 -12.97 -2.62 3.06
CA GLU A 35 -14.43 -2.53 3.17
C GLU A 35 -15.17 -2.74 1.85
N ASN A 36 -14.58 -2.32 0.73
CA ASN A 36 -15.30 -2.24 -0.54
C ASN A 36 -14.42 -2.46 -1.77
N GLY A 37 -13.13 -2.78 -1.59
CA GLY A 37 -12.21 -2.97 -2.70
C GLY A 37 -11.91 -1.72 -3.51
N HIS A 38 -12.29 -0.54 -3.02
CA HIS A 38 -11.93 0.71 -3.66
C HIS A 38 -10.41 0.89 -3.60
N ILE A 39 -9.80 1.36 -4.69
CA ILE A 39 -8.37 1.55 -4.76
C ILE A 39 -8.06 3.04 -4.59
N GLU A 40 -7.36 3.36 -3.52
CA GLU A 40 -6.76 4.65 -3.24
C GLU A 40 -5.27 4.62 -3.59
N ARG A 41 -4.77 5.68 -4.23
CA ARG A 41 -3.36 5.83 -4.57
C ARG A 41 -2.88 7.23 -4.22
N PHE A 42 -1.68 7.34 -3.67
CA PHE A 42 -1.09 8.63 -3.35
C PHE A 42 0.43 8.59 -3.20
N SER A 43 1.04 9.74 -3.40
CA SER A 43 2.45 10.00 -3.09
C SER A 43 2.58 10.88 -1.86
N MET A 44 3.67 10.72 -1.10
CA MET A 44 4.10 11.75 -0.15
C MET A 44 5.61 11.77 0.03
N THR A 45 6.11 12.92 0.47
CA THR A 45 7.47 13.07 0.97
C THR A 45 7.43 13.06 2.50
N THR A 46 8.20 12.19 3.13
CA THR A 46 8.26 12.06 4.59
C THR A 46 9.70 11.86 5.05
N HIS A 47 10.09 12.60 6.10
CA HIS A 47 11.36 12.40 6.80
C HIS A 47 11.24 11.38 7.93
N SER A 48 10.04 10.84 8.17
CA SER A 48 9.80 9.81 9.19
C SER A 48 10.25 8.45 8.66
N PRO A 49 10.99 7.64 9.45
CA PRO A 49 11.41 6.31 9.05
C PRO A 49 10.21 5.36 8.88
N THR A 50 9.13 5.59 9.62
CA THR A 50 7.87 4.83 9.55
C THR A 50 6.73 5.68 9.00
N PHE A 51 5.76 5.03 8.34
CA PHE A 51 4.58 5.70 7.80
C PHE A 51 3.67 6.19 8.94
N ARG A 52 3.44 7.50 8.97
CA ARG A 52 2.48 8.13 9.86
C ARG A 52 1.81 9.29 9.13
N HIS A 53 0.51 9.17 8.90
CA HIS A 53 -0.25 10.19 8.17
C HIS A 53 -1.69 10.27 8.67
N ARG A 54 -2.17 11.47 9.05
CA ARG A 54 -3.56 11.73 9.47
C ARG A 54 -4.12 10.73 10.49
N GLY A 55 -3.30 10.39 11.49
CA GLY A 55 -3.65 9.43 12.55
C GLY A 55 -3.50 7.96 12.16
N THR A 56 -3.30 7.64 10.88
CA THR A 56 -2.89 6.31 10.43
C THR A 56 -1.45 6.05 10.84
N LYS A 57 -1.20 4.85 11.38
CA LYS A 57 0.12 4.44 11.90
C LYS A 57 0.56 3.13 11.27
N GLU A 58 1.82 3.07 10.84
CA GLU A 58 2.50 1.82 10.53
C GLU A 58 2.51 0.86 11.72
N GLN A 59 2.35 -0.42 11.43
CA GLN A 59 2.47 -1.53 12.37
C GLN A 59 3.70 -2.37 12.00
N THR A 60 3.75 -2.82 10.75
CA THR A 60 4.88 -3.59 10.21
C THR A 60 5.16 -3.16 8.77
N ARG A 61 6.41 -3.36 8.36
CA ARG A 61 6.88 -3.16 7.00
C ARG A 61 7.72 -4.35 6.58
N GLU A 62 7.45 -4.86 5.39
CA GLU A 62 8.16 -5.98 4.81
C GLU A 62 8.62 -5.61 3.40
N LEU A 63 9.92 -5.71 3.14
CA LEU A 63 10.49 -5.58 1.79
C LEU A 63 10.12 -6.83 0.98
N ILE A 64 9.46 -6.65 -0.16
CA ILE A 64 9.10 -7.76 -1.05
C ILE A 64 9.97 -7.83 -2.30
N GLY A 65 10.69 -6.75 -2.62
CA GLY A 65 11.64 -6.71 -3.73
C GLY A 65 12.04 -5.29 -4.08
N GLU A 66 12.78 -5.16 -5.16
CA GLU A 66 13.20 -3.88 -5.71
C GLU A 66 12.75 -3.78 -7.17
N VAL A 67 12.51 -2.56 -7.63
CA VAL A 67 12.18 -2.31 -9.04
C VAL A 67 13.12 -1.25 -9.59
N THR A 68 13.67 -1.53 -10.76
CA THR A 68 14.43 -0.54 -11.54
C THR A 68 13.47 0.20 -12.47
N ILE A 69 13.46 1.53 -12.35
CA ILE A 69 12.69 2.45 -13.19
C ILE A 69 13.66 3.13 -14.16
N TYR A 70 13.39 3.05 -15.46
CA TYR A 70 14.20 3.69 -16.49
C TYR A 70 13.74 5.13 -16.69
N VAL A 71 14.15 6.01 -15.76
CA VAL A 71 13.74 7.43 -15.75
C VAL A 71 14.18 8.17 -17.01
N GLY A 72 15.32 7.78 -17.60
CA GLY A 72 15.78 8.33 -18.88
C GLY A 72 14.91 7.95 -20.08
N ASP A 73 14.07 6.91 -19.94
CA ASP A 73 13.09 6.49 -20.95
C ASP A 73 11.68 7.04 -20.65
N GLY A 74 11.55 7.93 -19.65
CA GLY A 74 10.28 8.50 -19.22
C GLY A 74 9.46 7.59 -18.31
N GLU A 75 10.02 6.49 -17.80
CA GLU A 75 9.34 5.66 -16.81
C GLU A 75 9.20 6.39 -15.47
N THR A 76 8.12 6.08 -14.75
CA THR A 76 7.84 6.67 -13.44
C THR A 76 7.41 5.61 -12.44
N THR A 77 7.60 5.89 -11.15
CA THR A 77 7.01 5.10 -10.05
C THR A 77 5.49 5.06 -10.14
N PHE A 78 4.87 6.15 -10.58
CA PHE A 78 3.43 6.20 -10.89
C PHE A 78 3.03 5.12 -11.88
N GLY A 79 3.77 5.00 -13.00
CA GLY A 79 3.52 3.98 -14.02
C GLY A 79 3.60 2.57 -13.44
N PHE A 80 4.66 2.28 -12.69
CA PHE A 80 4.81 1.00 -11.98
C PHE A 80 3.63 0.71 -11.05
N VAL A 81 3.24 1.67 -10.22
CA VAL A 81 2.12 1.49 -9.30
C VAL A 81 0.79 1.34 -10.05
N ASN A 82 0.65 1.90 -11.24
CA ASN A 82 -0.53 1.70 -12.09
C ASN A 82 -0.58 0.28 -12.69
N ASP A 83 0.56 -0.30 -13.03
CA ASP A 83 0.66 -1.71 -13.45
C ASP A 83 0.27 -2.65 -12.31
N VAL A 84 0.81 -2.40 -11.10
CA VAL A 84 0.43 -3.11 -9.88
C VAL A 84 -1.06 -2.96 -9.61
N LYS A 85 -1.62 -1.75 -9.70
CA LYS A 85 -3.06 -1.48 -9.53
C LYS A 85 -3.90 -2.34 -10.48
N THR A 86 -3.50 -2.42 -11.75
CA THR A 86 -4.24 -3.18 -12.77
C THR A 86 -4.26 -4.66 -12.43
N ARG A 87 -3.12 -5.23 -12.01
CA ARG A 87 -3.01 -6.63 -11.59
C ARG A 87 -3.76 -6.89 -10.29
N ALA A 88 -3.59 -6.02 -9.30
CA ALA A 88 -4.25 -6.12 -7.99
C ALA A 88 -5.78 -6.05 -8.13
N ARG A 89 -6.31 -5.19 -9.01
CA ARG A 89 -7.76 -5.16 -9.32
C ARG A 89 -8.24 -6.51 -9.83
N LYS A 90 -7.55 -7.10 -10.82
CA LYS A 90 -7.92 -8.42 -11.37
C LYS A 90 -7.89 -9.53 -10.30
N LEU A 91 -6.90 -9.51 -9.41
CA LEU A 91 -6.78 -10.47 -8.31
C LEU A 91 -7.89 -10.28 -7.27
N TRP A 92 -8.18 -9.03 -6.92
CA TRP A 92 -9.27 -8.69 -6.01
C TRP A 92 -10.63 -9.12 -6.55
N ASP A 93 -10.93 -8.84 -7.82
CA ASP A 93 -12.22 -9.21 -8.42
C ASP A 93 -12.39 -10.75 -8.47
N ARG A 94 -11.29 -11.50 -8.64
CA ARG A 94 -11.28 -12.98 -8.55
C ARG A 94 -11.45 -13.48 -7.12
N SER A 95 -10.84 -12.83 -6.13
CA SER A 95 -10.96 -13.24 -4.73
C SER A 95 -12.31 -12.86 -4.12
N GLN A 96 -12.98 -11.82 -4.63
CA GLN A 96 -14.35 -11.47 -4.25
C GLN A 96 -15.38 -12.54 -4.65
N ILE A 97 -15.09 -13.36 -5.68
CA ILE A 97 -15.90 -14.56 -5.98
C ILE A 97 -15.91 -15.53 -4.77
N LEU A 98 -15.00 -15.36 -3.79
CA LEU A 98 -14.75 -16.29 -2.69
C LEU A 98 -15.03 -15.73 -1.27
N LEU A 99 -15.55 -14.51 -1.07
CA LEU A 99 -15.54 -13.88 0.27
C LEU A 99 -16.91 -13.62 0.93
N GLN A 100 -17.09 -14.27 2.09
CA GLN A 100 -17.94 -13.83 3.20
C GLN A 100 -17.19 -12.80 4.10
N PRO A 101 -17.89 -11.92 4.85
CA PRO A 101 -17.37 -10.59 5.20
C PRO A 101 -16.64 -10.40 6.53
N GLU A 102 -16.46 -11.42 7.38
CA GLU A 102 -16.00 -11.17 8.76
C GLU A 102 -14.59 -11.68 9.09
N SER A 103 -13.85 -10.82 9.79
CA SER A 103 -12.60 -11.08 10.52
C SER A 103 -11.26 -10.97 9.74
N VAL A 104 -10.18 -10.86 10.54
CA VAL A 104 -8.74 -10.66 10.26
C VAL A 104 -8.21 -11.29 8.96
N ASP A 105 -8.86 -12.36 8.51
CA ASP A 105 -8.64 -13.00 7.23
C ASP A 105 -8.70 -12.04 6.04
N VAL A 106 -9.55 -10.99 6.04
CA VAL A 106 -9.64 -10.07 4.89
C VAL A 106 -8.33 -9.34 4.65
N ILE A 107 -7.66 -8.84 5.71
CA ILE A 107 -6.37 -8.16 5.58
C ILE A 107 -5.29 -9.15 5.16
N HIS A 108 -5.30 -10.36 5.74
CA HIS A 108 -4.36 -11.41 5.38
C HIS A 108 -4.49 -11.81 3.91
N ARG A 109 -5.73 -12.01 3.42
CA ARG A 109 -6.03 -12.33 2.02
C ARG A 109 -5.68 -11.17 1.09
N LEU A 110 -6.01 -9.94 1.45
CA LEU A 110 -5.61 -8.76 0.69
C LEU A 110 -4.10 -8.65 0.52
N GLU A 111 -3.35 -8.98 1.57
CA GLU A 111 -1.90 -9.05 1.50
C GLU A 111 -1.41 -10.20 0.61
N LYS A 112 -1.81 -11.44 0.93
CA LYS A 112 -1.22 -12.66 0.37
C LYS A 112 -1.72 -13.02 -1.02
N GLU A 113 -2.98 -12.72 -1.32
CA GLU A 113 -3.64 -13.13 -2.57
C GLU A 113 -3.75 -11.99 -3.58
N VAL A 114 -3.60 -10.73 -3.14
CA VAL A 114 -3.80 -9.56 -3.99
C VAL A 114 -2.55 -8.69 -4.10
N LEU A 115 -2.16 -8.00 -3.02
CA LEU A 115 -1.11 -6.97 -3.10
C LEU A 115 0.28 -7.56 -3.34
N ARG A 116 0.66 -8.61 -2.59
CA ARG A 116 1.97 -9.26 -2.73
C ARG A 116 2.15 -9.90 -4.12
N PRO A 117 1.25 -10.75 -4.62
CA PRO A 117 1.38 -11.30 -5.96
C PRO A 117 1.36 -10.21 -7.05
N ALA A 118 0.48 -9.20 -6.95
CA ALA A 118 0.49 -8.09 -7.90
C ALA A 118 1.83 -7.34 -7.93
N GLY A 119 2.40 -7.05 -6.75
CA GLY A 119 3.71 -6.41 -6.63
C GLY A 119 4.84 -7.26 -7.22
N LEU A 120 4.95 -8.52 -6.78
CA LEU A 120 5.99 -9.46 -7.22
C LEU A 120 5.94 -9.74 -8.71
N ASP A 121 4.76 -9.95 -9.27
CA ASP A 121 4.64 -10.24 -10.70
C ASP A 121 4.95 -9.00 -11.56
N THR A 122 4.68 -7.79 -11.06
CA THR A 122 5.08 -6.54 -11.74
C THR A 122 6.60 -6.33 -11.65
N ILE A 123 7.22 -6.65 -10.51
CA ILE A 123 8.68 -6.63 -10.35
C ILE A 123 9.33 -7.59 -11.37
N ARG A 124 8.89 -8.86 -11.41
CA ARG A 124 9.41 -9.88 -12.32
C ARG A 124 9.25 -9.50 -13.79
N GLU A 125 8.10 -8.94 -14.16
CA GLU A 125 7.88 -8.44 -15.54
C GLU A 125 8.92 -7.38 -15.90
N ARG A 126 9.26 -6.48 -14.96
CA ARG A 126 10.23 -5.41 -15.21
C ARG A 126 11.68 -5.89 -15.18
N GLU A 127 12.00 -6.89 -14.38
CA GLU A 127 13.32 -7.54 -14.33
C GLU A 127 13.64 -8.29 -15.63
N GLY A 128 12.63 -8.89 -16.27
CA GLY A 128 12.78 -9.62 -17.53
C GLY A 128 13.02 -8.75 -18.78
N ARG A 129 13.08 -7.42 -18.63
CA ARG A 129 13.22 -6.49 -19.75
C ARG A 129 14.68 -6.26 -20.09
N ASN A 130 14.93 -5.93 -21.36
CA ASN A 130 16.25 -5.48 -21.79
C ASN A 130 16.65 -4.21 -21.04
N ARG A 131 17.88 -4.18 -20.55
CA ARG A 131 18.42 -3.02 -19.85
C ARG A 131 18.50 -1.83 -20.81
N SER A 132 17.96 -0.70 -20.38
CA SER A 132 18.14 0.56 -21.08
C SER A 132 19.55 1.12 -20.79
N PRO A 133 20.23 1.72 -21.79
CA PRO A 133 21.49 2.44 -21.56
C PRO A 133 21.26 3.80 -20.87
N ASN A 134 20.02 4.26 -20.77
CA ASN A 134 19.67 5.57 -20.23
C ASN A 134 19.61 5.56 -18.69
N GLU A 135 19.39 6.73 -18.08
CA GLU A 135 19.37 6.87 -16.62
C GLU A 135 18.34 5.92 -15.98
N THR A 136 18.76 5.23 -14.92
CA THR A 136 17.92 4.32 -14.15
C THR A 136 17.93 4.65 -12.66
N GLN A 137 16.85 4.29 -11.99
CA GLN A 137 16.71 4.46 -10.55
C GLN A 137 16.04 3.23 -9.92
N THR A 138 16.66 2.70 -8.88
CA THR A 138 16.11 1.56 -8.11
C THR A 138 15.25 2.06 -6.94
N TYR A 139 14.07 1.47 -6.79
CA TYR A 139 13.13 1.73 -5.71
C TYR A 139 12.83 0.44 -4.95
N SER A 140 12.71 0.53 -3.63
CA SER A 140 12.30 -0.58 -2.80
C SER A 140 10.77 -0.70 -2.79
N VAL A 141 10.26 -1.92 -2.89
CA VAL A 141 8.83 -2.23 -2.87
C VAL A 141 8.48 -2.95 -1.58
N PHE A 142 7.53 -2.40 -0.83
CA PHE A 142 7.14 -2.89 0.48
C PHE A 142 5.66 -3.27 0.55
N ILE A 143 5.36 -4.20 1.45
CA ILE A 143 4.04 -4.39 2.03
C ILE A 143 4.05 -3.75 3.42
N ILE A 144 3.11 -2.85 3.68
CA ILE A 144 3.01 -2.13 4.95
C ILE A 144 1.65 -2.39 5.57
N ARG A 145 1.64 -2.95 6.79
CA ARG A 145 0.44 -3.08 7.62
C ARG A 145 0.26 -1.82 8.45
N ILE A 146 -0.97 -1.36 8.56
CA ILE A 146 -1.31 -0.12 9.23
C ILE A 146 -2.55 -0.26 10.11
N ASN A 147 -2.65 0.60 11.11
CA ASN A 147 -3.92 0.91 11.77
C ASN A 147 -4.38 2.28 11.27
N ARG A 148 -5.53 2.33 10.58
CA ARG A 148 -6.11 3.58 10.07
C ARG A 148 -6.77 4.35 11.20
N SER A 149 -6.88 5.67 11.06
CA SER A 149 -7.64 6.48 12.01
C SER A 149 -9.16 6.21 11.95
N ARG A 150 -9.69 5.85 10.78
CA ARG A 150 -11.08 5.45 10.53
C ARG A 150 -11.17 4.50 9.34
N ALA A 151 -12.32 3.84 9.20
CA ALA A 151 -12.61 3.01 8.02
C ALA A 151 -12.65 3.87 6.75
N GLY A 152 -12.31 3.26 5.62
CA GLY A 152 -12.23 3.94 4.33
C GLY A 152 -10.83 4.50 4.00
N ARG A 153 -10.82 5.54 3.16
CA ARG A 153 -9.64 6.18 2.58
C ARG A 153 -8.79 6.91 3.62
N ILE A 154 -7.48 6.90 3.42
CA ILE A 154 -6.49 7.60 4.25
C ILE A 154 -6.46 9.11 3.92
N LEU A 155 -6.72 9.49 2.67
CA LEU A 155 -6.63 10.88 2.21
C LEU A 155 -7.94 11.67 2.18
N SER A 156 -9.12 11.06 2.33
CA SER A 156 -10.38 11.82 2.32
C SER A 156 -10.69 12.40 3.70
N ASP A 157 -10.50 13.71 3.88
CA ASP A 157 -11.56 14.73 4.11
C ASP A 157 -10.90 16.11 4.23
N ARG A 158 -10.68 16.72 3.06
CA ARG A 158 -10.75 18.16 2.79
C ARG A 158 -10.48 18.29 1.29
N MET A 159 -11.53 18.30 0.49
CA MET A 159 -11.50 19.18 -0.66
C MET A 159 -11.30 20.58 -0.07
N MET A 160 -10.10 21.13 -0.21
CA MET A 160 -9.96 22.59 -0.13
C MET A 160 -10.72 23.09 -1.35
N SER A 161 -11.89 23.68 -1.12
CA SER A 161 -12.53 24.59 -2.05
C SER A 161 -11.50 25.65 -2.40
N PHE A 162 -11.03 25.65 -3.64
CA PHE A 162 -10.41 26.86 -4.19
C PHE A 162 -11.58 27.75 -4.61
N GLY A 163 -11.83 28.77 -3.78
CA GLY A 163 -12.62 29.94 -4.18
C GLY A 163 -11.78 30.88 -5.03
#